data_AF-A0A3P7DYH3-F1
#
_entry.id   AF-A0A3P7DYH3-F1
#
_cell.length_a   1.000
_cell.length_b   1.000
_cell.length_c   1.000
_cell.angle_alpha   90.00
_cell.angle_beta   90.00
_cell.angle_gamma   90.00
#
_symmetry.space_group_name_H-M   'P 1'
#
loop_
_entity.id
_entity.type
_entity.pdbx_description
1 polymer ?
#
loop_
_entity_poly.entity_id
_entity_poly.type
_entity_poly.pdbx_seq_one_letter_code
_entity_poly.pdbx_strand_id
1 'polypeptide(L)'
;MIDAASVKNVAVISTTIRCKLKQFFQKYFLEGQKYSYEETTVIKENEGSIDELLIRYRKLFGFLIPFIFFETIYWLLAFRYNLYYYFKEKYVMTIVMIFGALIGGMTTEGGGAIAFPVMTLALNISPIVARDFSFMIQSCGLTAASFTIFFTGILIEWHSIVFSTVGAIFGVIIGLEIVDPLMSPAEKKMTFVSVFFSFAIALFILNSEKKRKTFNKIDQFTLPKALILIINGFIGGVFTGVAGSGIDVYSFSILTLLFRISEKVATPTSVVLMAANSMVGFFWRQFMQNGIQQESWEYFSV
;
A
#
# COMPACT_ATOMS: atom_id res chain seq x y z
N MET A 1 42.27 -20.32 -31.70
CA MET A 1 41.72 -19.10 -32.33
C MET A 1 40.34 -18.87 -31.74
N ILE A 2 40.14 -17.80 -30.97
CA ILE A 2 38.78 -17.40 -30.57
C ILE A 2 38.13 -16.82 -31.82
N ASP A 3 37.10 -17.49 -32.32
CA ASP A 3 36.39 -17.12 -33.54
C ASP A 3 35.84 -15.68 -33.43
N ALA A 4 36.07 -14.85 -34.46
CA ALA A 4 35.57 -13.48 -34.53
C ALA A 4 34.04 -13.41 -34.39
N ALA A 5 33.32 -14.48 -34.76
CA ALA A 5 31.89 -14.63 -34.53
C ALA A 5 31.54 -14.69 -33.02
N SER A 6 32.37 -15.34 -32.20
CA SER A 6 32.18 -15.44 -30.75
C SER A 6 32.32 -14.07 -30.08
N VAL A 7 33.33 -13.28 -30.46
CA VAL A 7 33.55 -11.93 -29.91
C VAL A 7 32.41 -10.98 -30.27
N LYS A 8 31.93 -11.02 -31.53
CA LYS A 8 30.74 -10.25 -31.95
C LYS A 8 29.49 -10.67 -31.17
N ASN A 9 29.26 -11.96 -30.98
CA ASN A 9 28.11 -12.46 -30.20
C ASN A 9 28.17 -11.98 -28.75
N VAL A 10 29.33 -12.04 -28.09
CA VAL A 10 29.47 -11.55 -26.71
C VAL A 10 29.22 -10.04 -26.63
N ALA A 11 29.71 -9.24 -27.57
CA ALA A 11 29.47 -7.80 -27.61
C ALA A 11 27.98 -7.45 -27.84
N VAL A 12 27.30 -8.17 -28.75
CA VAL A 12 25.85 -7.99 -29.00
C VAL A 12 25.03 -8.42 -27.79
N ILE A 13 25.37 -9.53 -27.14
CA ILE A 13 24.73 -10.00 -25.90
C ILE A 13 24.91 -8.96 -24.78
N SER A 14 26.13 -8.46 -24.57
CA SER A 14 26.43 -7.43 -23.56
C SER A 14 25.65 -6.14 -23.81
N THR A 15 25.59 -5.67 -25.07
CA THR A 15 24.84 -4.47 -25.44
C THR A 15 23.33 -4.67 -25.24
N THR A 16 22.81 -5.84 -25.59
CA THR A 16 21.39 -6.19 -25.39
C THR A 16 21.05 -6.28 -23.91
N ILE A 17 21.93 -6.86 -23.08
CA ILE A 17 21.77 -6.92 -21.62
C ILE A 17 21.79 -5.50 -21.04
N ARG A 18 22.76 -4.65 -21.41
CA ARG A 18 22.83 -3.25 -20.98
C ARG A 18 21.58 -2.45 -21.36
N CYS A 19 21.09 -2.59 -22.59
CA CYS A 19 19.85 -1.95 -23.04
C CYS A 19 18.64 -2.44 -22.25
N LYS A 20 18.51 -3.76 -22.00
CA LYS A 20 17.44 -4.33 -21.18
C LYS A 20 17.51 -3.87 -19.73
N LEU A 21 18.71 -3.79 -19.16
CA LEU A 21 18.94 -3.30 -17.79
C LEU A 21 18.57 -1.82 -17.69
N LYS A 22 19.01 -1.00 -18.64
CA LYS A 22 18.67 0.43 -18.70
C LYS A 22 17.15 0.64 -18.84
N GLN A 23 16.49 -0.11 -19.72
CA GLN A 23 15.03 -0.07 -19.87
C GLN A 23 14.31 -0.51 -18.59
N PHE A 24 14.83 -1.53 -17.90
CA PHE A 24 14.30 -1.97 -16.61
C PHE A 24 14.44 -0.88 -15.55
N PHE A 25 15.64 -0.32 -15.37
CA PHE A 25 15.87 0.77 -14.43
C PHE A 25 15.02 1.99 -14.74
N GLN A 26 14.91 2.35 -16.03
CA GLN A 26 14.08 3.46 -16.45
C GLN A 26 12.60 3.21 -16.11
N LYS A 27 12.07 2.04 -16.45
CA LYS A 27 10.66 1.70 -16.23
C LYS A 27 10.29 1.63 -14.74
N TYR A 28 11.12 1.02 -13.91
CA TYR A 28 10.79 0.73 -12.51
C TYR A 28 11.26 1.82 -11.54
N PHE A 29 12.32 2.58 -11.85
CA PHE A 29 12.89 3.57 -10.94
C PHE A 29 12.79 5.03 -11.42
N LEU A 30 12.73 5.28 -12.73
CA LEU A 30 12.76 6.66 -13.27
C LEU A 30 11.44 7.11 -13.90
N GLU A 31 10.59 6.20 -14.35
CA GLU A 31 9.31 6.58 -14.92
C GLU A 31 8.36 7.10 -13.83
N GLY A 32 7.96 8.36 -13.95
CA GLY A 32 7.01 8.98 -13.04
C GLY A 32 5.61 8.36 -13.09
N GLN A 33 4.78 8.80 -12.13
CA GLN A 33 3.37 8.46 -12.03
C GLN A 33 2.55 9.10 -13.15
N LYS A 34 1.36 8.55 -13.41
CA LYS A 34 0.38 9.16 -14.33
C LYS A 34 -0.46 10.17 -13.55
N TYR A 35 -0.63 11.35 -14.12
CA TYR A 35 -1.43 12.43 -13.53
C TYR A 35 -2.77 12.57 -14.25
N SER A 36 -3.80 13.04 -13.54
CA SER A 36 -5.11 13.33 -14.11
C SER A 36 -5.15 14.59 -14.98
N TYR A 37 -4.10 15.42 -14.91
CA TYR A 37 -3.98 16.70 -15.59
C TYR A 37 -2.66 16.82 -16.38
N GLU A 38 -2.63 17.74 -17.34
CA GLU A 38 -1.41 18.13 -18.06
C GLU A 38 -0.72 19.29 -17.32
N GLU A 39 0.45 19.02 -16.74
CA GLU A 39 1.18 19.97 -15.87
C GLU A 39 1.50 21.30 -16.57
N THR A 40 1.89 21.25 -17.84
CA THR A 40 2.22 22.44 -18.65
C THR A 40 1.02 23.37 -18.85
N THR A 41 -0.20 22.83 -18.92
CA THR A 41 -1.42 23.59 -19.14
C THR A 41 -1.82 24.33 -17.87
N VAL A 42 -1.74 23.66 -16.72
CA VAL A 42 -2.12 24.22 -15.41
C VAL A 42 -1.14 25.31 -14.93
N ILE A 43 0.17 25.18 -15.21
CA ILE A 43 1.16 26.21 -14.84
C ILE A 43 0.88 27.51 -15.60
N LYS A 44 0.61 27.43 -16.91
CA LYS A 44 0.33 28.61 -17.75
C LYS A 44 -0.94 29.35 -17.33
N GLU A 45 -1.95 28.62 -16.86
CA GLU A 45 -3.21 29.23 -16.41
C GLU A 45 -3.10 30.02 -15.11
N ASN A 46 -2.07 29.76 -14.28
CA ASN A 46 -1.94 30.32 -12.93
C ASN A 46 -0.69 31.21 -12.75
N GLU A 47 -0.04 31.64 -13.83
CA GLU A 47 1.14 32.51 -13.78
C GLU A 47 0.87 33.79 -12.96
N GLY A 48 1.73 34.08 -11.97
CA GLY A 48 1.64 35.25 -11.10
C GLY A 48 0.75 35.09 -9.84
N SER A 49 0.05 33.97 -9.65
CA SER A 49 -0.70 33.68 -8.42
C SER A 49 0.16 32.97 -7.37
N ILE A 50 -0.22 33.04 -6.08
CA ILE A 50 0.31 32.16 -5.02
C ILE A 50 0.10 30.68 -5.41
N ASP A 51 -0.95 30.40 -6.18
CA ASP A 51 -1.23 29.08 -6.73
C ASP A 51 -0.12 28.57 -7.65
N GLU A 52 0.61 29.46 -8.35
CA GLU A 52 1.75 29.09 -9.19
C GLU A 52 2.81 28.36 -8.37
N LEU A 53 3.12 28.87 -7.18
CA LEU A 53 4.13 28.29 -6.29
C LEU A 53 3.68 26.91 -5.79
N LEU A 54 2.39 26.77 -5.43
CA LEU A 54 1.80 25.49 -5.04
C LEU A 54 1.80 24.48 -6.19
N ILE A 55 1.53 24.91 -7.42
CA ILE A 55 1.55 24.05 -8.61
C ILE A 55 2.99 23.62 -8.93
N ARG A 56 3.92 24.57 -8.93
CA ARG A 56 5.34 24.35 -9.27
C ARG A 56 6.02 23.38 -8.30
N TYR A 57 5.70 23.47 -7.01
CA TYR A 57 6.25 22.59 -5.98
C TYR A 57 5.20 21.60 -5.44
N ARG A 58 4.18 21.25 -6.24
CA ARG A 58 3.04 20.42 -5.80
C ARG A 58 3.45 19.11 -5.15
N LYS A 59 4.48 18.44 -5.68
CA LYS A 59 5.04 17.19 -5.11
C LYS A 59 5.62 17.40 -3.71
N LEU A 60 6.35 18.51 -3.54
CA LEU A 60 6.96 18.85 -2.26
C LEU A 60 5.89 19.20 -1.23
N PHE A 61 4.92 20.05 -1.58
CA PHE A 61 3.81 20.38 -0.68
C PHE A 61 2.93 19.17 -0.36
N GLY A 62 2.63 18.33 -1.36
CA GLY A 62 1.88 17.09 -1.16
C GLY A 62 2.52 16.17 -0.13
N PHE A 63 3.86 16.14 -0.05
CA PHE A 63 4.60 15.41 0.97
C PHE A 63 4.72 16.17 2.31
N LEU A 64 5.08 17.45 2.28
CA LEU A 64 5.37 18.23 3.48
C LEU A 64 4.13 18.49 4.34
N ILE A 65 2.96 18.72 3.73
CA ILE A 65 1.72 19.00 4.47
C ILE A 65 1.36 17.84 5.42
N PRO A 66 1.18 16.59 4.95
CA PRO A 66 0.86 15.48 5.85
C PRO A 66 2.02 15.15 6.78
N PHE A 67 3.27 15.29 6.34
CA PHE A 67 4.44 15.09 7.19
C PHE A 67 4.42 16.03 8.42
N ILE A 68 4.29 17.34 8.19
CA ILE A 68 4.22 18.34 9.26
C ILE A 68 3.01 18.07 10.17
N PHE A 69 1.86 17.72 9.59
CA PHE A 69 0.65 17.42 10.35
C PHE A 69 0.84 16.26 11.33
N PHE A 70 1.32 15.10 10.84
CA PHE A 70 1.50 13.91 11.67
C PHE A 70 2.64 14.06 12.67
N GLU A 71 3.78 14.65 12.26
CA GLU A 71 4.89 14.93 13.17
C GLU A 71 4.46 15.88 14.30
N THR A 72 3.73 16.94 13.98
CA THR A 72 3.24 17.89 15.01
C THR A 72 2.37 17.18 16.04
N ILE A 73 1.42 16.36 15.59
CA ILE A 73 0.55 15.59 16.48
C ILE A 73 1.38 14.61 17.33
N TYR A 74 2.29 13.88 16.70
CA TYR A 74 3.14 12.89 17.37
C TYR A 74 3.97 13.54 18.48
N TRP A 75 4.67 14.65 18.19
CA TRP A 75 5.49 15.33 19.21
C TRP A 75 4.66 15.90 20.35
N LEU A 76 3.48 16.46 20.07
CA LEU A 76 2.56 16.92 21.12
C LEU A 76 2.15 15.77 22.07
N LEU A 77 1.87 14.58 21.53
CA LEU A 77 1.57 13.39 22.31
C LEU A 77 2.79 12.85 23.04
N ALA A 78 3.95 12.81 22.38
CA ALA A 78 5.21 12.35 22.94
C ALA A 78 5.61 13.14 24.19
N PHE A 79 5.48 14.47 24.15
CA PHE A 79 5.73 15.33 25.31
C PHE A 79 4.66 15.17 26.39
N ARG A 80 3.38 15.10 26.02
CA ARG A 80 2.29 15.04 27.01
C ARG A 80 2.25 13.72 27.80
N TYR A 81 2.58 12.61 27.16
CA TYR A 81 2.50 11.25 27.71
C TYR A 81 3.88 10.61 27.96
N ASN A 82 4.97 11.34 27.74
CA ASN A 82 6.34 10.87 27.93
C ASN A 82 6.63 9.54 27.18
N LEU A 83 6.26 9.48 25.90
CA LEU A 83 6.38 8.28 25.07
C LEU A 83 7.84 7.82 24.87
N TYR A 84 8.82 8.70 25.14
CA TYR A 84 10.25 8.40 25.12
C TYR A 84 10.65 7.18 25.96
N TYR A 85 9.87 6.85 26.99
CA TYR A 85 10.10 5.67 27.80
C TYR A 85 10.08 4.39 26.96
N TYR A 86 9.13 4.27 26.03
CA TYR A 86 8.92 3.05 25.24
C TYR A 86 10.04 2.80 24.22
N PHE A 87 10.75 3.84 23.76
CA PHE A 87 11.87 3.68 22.84
C PHE A 87 12.99 2.78 23.41
N LYS A 88 13.16 2.71 24.73
CA LYS A 88 14.21 1.86 25.32
C LYS A 88 13.99 0.38 25.05
N GLU A 89 12.75 -0.07 25.01
CA GLU A 89 12.38 -1.48 24.86
C GLU A 89 11.88 -1.80 23.45
N LYS A 90 11.23 -0.83 22.79
CA LYS A 90 10.44 -1.06 21.57
C LYS A 90 10.99 -0.40 20.29
N TYR A 91 12.16 0.25 20.34
CA TYR A 91 12.79 0.91 19.16
C TYR A 91 12.92 0.02 17.92
N VAL A 92 12.95 -1.31 18.10
CA VAL A 92 12.99 -2.26 16.99
C VAL A 92 11.83 -2.02 16.02
N MET A 93 10.64 -1.66 16.53
CA MET A 93 9.49 -1.36 15.67
C MET A 93 9.70 -0.12 14.80
N THR A 94 10.36 0.92 15.30
CA THR A 94 10.75 2.10 14.51
C THR A 94 11.58 1.68 13.30
N ILE A 95 12.58 0.81 13.51
CA ILE A 95 13.44 0.29 12.44
C ILE A 95 12.62 -0.52 11.43
N VAL A 96 11.77 -1.43 11.93
CA VAL A 96 10.90 -2.27 11.09
C VAL A 96 9.99 -1.39 10.24
N MET A 97 9.43 -0.32 10.78
CA MET A 97 8.52 0.56 10.06
C MET A 97 9.23 1.55 9.12
N ILE A 98 10.50 1.88 9.34
CA ILE A 98 11.30 2.57 8.29
C ILE A 98 11.33 1.71 7.03
N PHE A 99 11.63 0.41 7.17
CA PHE A 99 11.60 -0.52 6.04
C PHE A 99 10.18 -0.81 5.55
N GLY A 100 9.22 -0.94 6.46
CA GLY A 100 7.81 -1.18 6.14
C GLY A 100 7.20 -0.03 5.33
N ALA A 101 7.47 1.22 5.70
CA ALA A 101 7.02 2.39 4.97
C ALA A 101 7.75 2.55 3.62
N LEU A 102 9.06 2.25 3.56
CA LEU A 102 9.81 2.28 2.32
C LEU A 102 9.27 1.26 1.31
N ILE A 103 9.12 0.00 1.75
CA ILE A 103 8.60 -1.07 0.89
C ILE A 103 7.16 -0.75 0.51
N GLY A 104 6.31 -0.37 1.47
CA GLY A 104 4.91 -0.07 1.17
C GLY A 104 4.70 1.19 0.32
N GLY A 105 5.65 2.12 0.31
CA GLY A 105 5.66 3.25 -0.63
C GLY A 105 6.10 2.86 -2.04
N MET A 106 6.91 1.81 -2.18
CA MET A 106 7.38 1.28 -3.47
C MET A 106 6.45 0.22 -4.05
N THR A 107 5.63 -0.42 -3.21
CA THR A 107 4.72 -1.49 -3.59
C THR A 107 3.27 -1.08 -3.34
N THR A 108 2.36 -2.00 -3.61
CA THR A 108 0.93 -1.82 -3.40
C THR A 108 0.52 -2.22 -1.99
N GLU A 109 1.45 -2.83 -1.26
CA GLU A 109 1.26 -3.43 0.05
C GLU A 109 1.43 -2.33 1.10
N GLY A 110 0.49 -2.19 2.03
CA GLY A 110 0.70 -1.29 3.15
C GLY A 110 1.85 -1.77 4.06
N GLY A 111 2.36 -0.88 4.91
CA GLY A 111 3.43 -1.23 5.87
C GLY A 111 3.05 -2.40 6.80
N GLY A 112 1.75 -2.70 6.94
CA GLY A 112 1.24 -3.87 7.65
C GLY A 112 1.72 -5.21 7.08
N ALA A 113 1.97 -5.29 5.76
CA ALA A 113 2.50 -6.49 5.11
C ALA A 113 3.92 -6.84 5.60
N ILE A 114 4.69 -5.86 6.06
CA ILE A 114 6.02 -6.05 6.64
C ILE A 114 5.93 -6.18 8.16
N ALA A 115 5.10 -5.34 8.80
CA ALA A 115 4.92 -5.37 10.25
C ALA A 115 4.42 -6.72 10.76
N PHE A 116 3.39 -7.30 10.12
CA PHE A 116 2.78 -8.55 10.57
C PHE A 116 3.77 -9.73 10.65
N PRO A 117 4.51 -10.11 9.58
CA PRO A 117 5.44 -11.23 9.65
C PRO A 117 6.62 -10.93 10.58
N VAL A 118 7.12 -9.68 10.63
CA VAL A 118 8.22 -9.35 11.55
C VAL A 118 7.77 -9.47 13.00
N MET A 119 6.63 -8.89 13.36
CA MET A 119 6.09 -8.99 14.71
C MET A 119 5.78 -10.43 15.09
N THR A 120 5.11 -11.18 14.22
CA THR A 120 4.58 -12.50 14.58
C THR A 120 5.56 -13.66 14.40
N LEU A 121 6.51 -13.57 13.46
CA LEU A 121 7.48 -14.63 13.16
C LEU A 121 8.86 -14.31 13.71
N ALA A 122 9.34 -13.07 13.58
CA ALA A 122 10.69 -12.71 14.05
C ALA A 122 10.70 -12.33 15.54
N LEU A 123 9.68 -11.58 16.00
CA LEU A 123 9.60 -11.09 17.38
C LEU A 123 8.69 -11.91 18.29
N ASN A 124 8.00 -12.93 17.76
CA ASN A 124 7.05 -13.79 18.50
C ASN A 124 5.92 -13.03 19.23
N ILE A 125 5.55 -11.85 18.73
CA ILE A 125 4.41 -11.07 19.22
C ILE A 125 3.10 -11.72 18.74
N SER A 126 2.04 -11.55 19.53
CA SER A 126 0.71 -12.08 19.20
C SER A 126 0.19 -11.52 17.86
N PRO A 127 -0.38 -12.36 16.98
CA PRO A 127 -1.03 -11.89 15.74
C PRO A 127 -2.11 -10.83 15.96
N ILE A 128 -2.79 -10.87 17.11
CA ILE A 128 -3.81 -9.87 17.48
C ILE A 128 -3.17 -8.50 17.65
N VAL A 129 -2.05 -8.43 18.39
CA VAL A 129 -1.29 -7.20 18.63
C VAL A 129 -0.69 -6.67 17.33
N ALA A 130 -0.16 -7.57 16.49
CA ALA A 130 0.40 -7.22 15.19
C ALA A 130 -0.64 -6.69 14.20
N ARG A 131 -1.83 -7.29 14.18
CA ARG A 131 -2.98 -6.81 13.41
C ARG A 131 -3.42 -5.42 13.88
N ASP A 132 -3.63 -5.25 15.19
CA ASP A 132 -4.11 -3.99 15.75
C ASP A 132 -3.10 -2.87 15.50
N PHE A 133 -1.80 -3.14 15.72
CA PHE A 133 -0.71 -2.25 15.34
C PHE A 133 -0.76 -1.89 13.85
N SER A 134 -0.96 -2.88 12.98
CA SER A 134 -1.03 -2.67 11.52
C SER A 134 -2.20 -1.74 11.15
N PHE A 135 -3.36 -1.88 11.78
CA PHE A 135 -4.47 -0.95 11.55
C PHE A 135 -4.11 0.48 11.99
N MET A 136 -3.55 0.63 13.18
CA MET A 136 -3.18 1.93 13.74
C MET A 136 -2.15 2.65 12.86
N ILE A 137 -1.02 2.00 12.57
CA ILE A 137 0.07 2.64 11.82
C ILE A 137 -0.31 2.97 10.38
N GLN A 138 -1.09 2.10 9.73
CA GLN A 138 -1.55 2.33 8.36
C GLN A 138 -2.62 3.42 8.29
N SER A 139 -3.46 3.55 9.32
CA SER A 139 -4.46 4.62 9.39
C SER A 139 -3.80 6.02 9.38
N CYS A 140 -2.56 6.14 9.85
CA CYS A 140 -1.76 7.36 9.72
C CYS A 140 -0.97 7.39 8.41
N GLY A 141 -0.10 6.39 8.19
CA GLY A 141 0.85 6.38 7.08
C GLY A 141 0.19 6.34 5.70
N LEU A 142 -0.79 5.46 5.49
CA LEU A 142 -1.49 5.38 4.20
C LEU A 142 -2.46 6.54 4.00
N THR A 143 -2.98 7.14 5.07
CA THR A 143 -3.78 8.37 4.96
C THR A 143 -2.92 9.56 4.53
N ALA A 144 -1.70 9.69 5.07
CA ALA A 144 -0.71 10.65 4.60
C ALA A 144 -0.34 10.44 3.12
N ALA A 145 -0.14 9.19 2.72
CA ALA A 145 0.11 8.83 1.33
C ALA A 145 -1.10 9.13 0.43
N SER A 146 -2.32 8.84 0.90
CA SER A 146 -3.57 9.12 0.18
C SER A 146 -3.77 10.62 -0.03
N PHE A 147 -3.49 11.44 0.99
CA PHE A 147 -3.47 12.89 0.84
C PHE A 147 -2.49 13.31 -0.25
N THR A 148 -1.27 12.77 -0.23
CA THR A 148 -0.26 13.07 -1.27
C THR A 148 -0.75 12.67 -2.67
N ILE A 149 -1.39 11.50 -2.81
CA ILE A 149 -1.97 11.02 -4.06
C ILE A 149 -3.02 11.99 -4.60
N PHE A 150 -3.96 12.41 -3.75
CA PHE A 150 -5.00 13.36 -4.14
C PHE A 150 -4.43 14.75 -4.45
N PHE A 151 -3.57 15.27 -3.58
CA PHE A 151 -2.99 16.61 -3.72
C PHE A 151 -2.13 16.73 -4.98
N THR A 152 -1.37 15.68 -5.30
CA THR A 152 -0.54 15.63 -6.51
C THR A 152 -1.34 15.27 -7.77
N GLY A 153 -2.62 14.89 -7.64
CA GLY A 153 -3.47 14.49 -8.77
C GLY A 153 -3.00 13.23 -9.48
N ILE A 154 -2.44 12.27 -8.73
CA ILE A 154 -2.09 10.95 -9.27
C ILE A 154 -3.37 10.23 -9.70
N LEU A 155 -3.31 9.60 -10.87
CA LEU A 155 -4.44 8.90 -11.46
C LEU A 155 -4.80 7.65 -10.64
N ILE A 156 -6.08 7.54 -10.27
CA ILE A 156 -6.66 6.45 -9.49
C ILE A 156 -7.96 5.94 -10.14
N GLU A 157 -8.34 4.71 -9.82
CA GLU A 157 -9.57 4.08 -10.30
C GLU A 157 -10.67 4.18 -9.23
N TRP A 158 -11.55 5.17 -9.38
CA TRP A 158 -12.58 5.50 -8.38
C TRP A 158 -13.63 4.40 -8.19
N HIS A 159 -13.98 3.65 -9.24
CA HIS A 159 -14.95 2.57 -9.09
C HIS A 159 -14.40 1.50 -8.16
N SER A 160 -13.14 1.13 -8.32
CA SER A 160 -12.48 0.20 -7.40
C SER A 160 -12.52 0.71 -5.96
N ILE A 161 -12.21 1.99 -5.73
CA ILE A 161 -12.19 2.55 -4.36
C ILE A 161 -13.58 2.47 -3.73
N VAL A 162 -14.62 2.88 -4.44
CA VAL A 162 -15.99 2.91 -3.89
C VAL A 162 -16.52 1.50 -3.68
N PHE A 163 -16.52 0.67 -4.73
CA PHE A 163 -17.17 -0.65 -4.68
C PHE A 163 -16.40 -1.65 -3.82
N SER A 164 -15.05 -1.64 -3.85
CA SER A 164 -14.27 -2.51 -2.98
C SER A 164 -14.28 -2.06 -1.54
N THR A 165 -14.32 -0.75 -1.23
CA THR A 165 -14.47 -0.28 0.16
C THR A 165 -15.82 -0.71 0.75
N VAL A 166 -16.91 -0.62 -0.02
CA VAL A 166 -18.24 -1.08 0.45
C VAL A 166 -18.18 -2.56 0.86
N GLY A 167 -17.64 -3.43 0.00
CA GLY A 167 -17.46 -4.84 0.34
C GLY A 167 -16.50 -5.03 1.53
N ALA A 168 -15.40 -4.31 1.54
CA ALA A 168 -14.35 -4.45 2.54
C ALA A 168 -14.77 -4.01 3.94
N ILE A 169 -15.65 -3.01 4.10
CA ILE A 169 -16.20 -2.65 5.42
C ILE A 169 -16.88 -3.86 6.07
N PHE A 170 -17.81 -4.51 5.34
CA PHE A 170 -18.47 -5.73 5.85
C PHE A 170 -17.49 -6.88 6.03
N GLY A 171 -16.52 -7.01 5.10
CA GLY A 171 -15.46 -7.99 5.19
C GLY A 171 -14.63 -7.83 6.46
N VAL A 172 -14.16 -6.62 6.76
CA VAL A 172 -13.35 -6.32 7.96
C VAL A 172 -14.14 -6.61 9.23
N ILE A 173 -15.40 -6.22 9.30
CA ILE A 173 -16.26 -6.49 10.46
C ILE A 173 -16.41 -8.00 10.68
N ILE A 174 -16.75 -8.76 9.64
CA ILE A 174 -16.87 -10.24 9.75
C ILE A 174 -15.52 -10.88 10.06
N GLY A 175 -14.44 -10.37 9.45
CA GLY A 175 -13.08 -10.79 9.71
C GLY A 175 -12.72 -10.63 11.18
N LEU A 176 -13.11 -9.52 11.80
CA LEU A 176 -12.83 -9.18 13.20
C LEU A 176 -13.72 -9.90 14.21
N GLU A 177 -15.02 -10.00 13.94
CA GLU A 177 -15.99 -10.54 14.91
C GLU A 177 -16.15 -12.06 14.83
N ILE A 178 -15.98 -12.63 13.63
CA ILE A 178 -16.30 -14.04 13.38
C ILE A 178 -15.03 -14.83 13.04
N VAL A 179 -14.27 -14.40 12.03
CA VAL A 179 -13.16 -15.21 11.52
C VAL A 179 -11.96 -15.17 12.47
N ASP A 180 -11.59 -14.00 12.97
CA ASP A 180 -10.42 -13.83 13.82
C ASP A 180 -10.50 -14.62 15.15
N PRO A 181 -11.65 -14.66 15.87
CA PRO A 181 -11.78 -15.48 17.07
C PRO A 181 -11.78 -16.99 16.79
N LEU A 182 -12.20 -17.41 15.59
CA LEU A 182 -12.24 -18.83 15.20
C LEU A 182 -10.88 -19.37 14.75
N MET A 183 -9.93 -18.50 14.44
CA MET A 183 -8.59 -18.89 13.99
C MET A 183 -7.59 -18.90 15.14
N SER A 184 -6.84 -19.99 15.25
CA SER A 184 -5.67 -20.07 16.12
C SER A 184 -4.54 -19.14 15.63
N PRO A 185 -3.62 -18.73 16.53
CA PRO A 185 -2.46 -17.91 16.13
C PRO A 185 -1.61 -18.54 15.02
N ALA A 186 -1.50 -19.86 14.97
CA ALA A 186 -0.76 -20.58 13.94
C ALA A 186 -1.48 -20.47 12.58
N GLU A 187 -2.80 -20.66 12.54
CA GLU A 187 -3.60 -20.52 11.32
C GLU A 187 -3.52 -19.10 10.76
N LYS A 188 -3.59 -18.06 11.61
CA LYS A 188 -3.44 -16.66 11.15
C LYS A 188 -2.10 -16.44 10.43
N LYS A 189 -1.01 -16.96 11.00
CA LYS A 189 0.34 -16.88 10.39
C LYS A 189 0.40 -17.65 9.07
N MET A 190 -0.15 -18.87 9.02
CA MET A 190 -0.16 -19.68 7.80
C MET A 190 -0.99 -19.02 6.69
N THR A 191 -2.20 -18.54 7.00
CA THR A 191 -3.05 -17.83 6.05
C THR A 191 -2.36 -16.59 5.51
N PHE A 192 -1.71 -15.80 6.37
CA PHE A 192 -0.92 -14.64 5.94
C PHE A 192 0.14 -15.03 4.91
N VAL A 193 1.01 -16.00 5.26
CA VAL A 193 2.08 -16.45 4.38
C VAL A 193 1.53 -17.02 3.07
N SER A 194 0.45 -17.81 3.10
CA SER A 194 -0.16 -18.38 1.90
C SER A 194 -0.75 -17.33 0.96
N VAL A 195 -1.46 -16.33 1.50
CA VAL A 195 -2.05 -15.24 0.69
C VAL A 195 -0.96 -14.39 0.05
N PHE A 196 0.04 -13.98 0.82
CA PHE A 196 1.15 -13.18 0.29
C PHE A 196 2.04 -13.96 -0.68
N PHE A 197 2.22 -15.26 -0.46
CA PHE A 197 2.92 -16.12 -1.42
C PHE A 197 2.13 -16.26 -2.73
N SER A 198 0.81 -16.44 -2.65
CA SER A 198 -0.07 -16.43 -3.82
C SER A 198 0.01 -15.09 -4.57
N PHE A 199 0.05 -13.98 -3.84
CA PHE A 199 0.23 -12.66 -4.40
C PHE A 199 1.58 -12.49 -5.10
N ALA A 200 2.66 -12.97 -4.49
CA ALA A 200 3.99 -12.97 -5.11
C ALA A 200 4.01 -13.75 -6.43
N ILE A 201 3.36 -14.92 -6.48
CA ILE A 201 3.21 -15.70 -7.71
C ILE A 201 2.38 -14.93 -8.74
N ALA A 202 1.27 -14.31 -8.33
CA ALA A 202 0.44 -13.49 -9.20
C ALA A 202 1.23 -12.32 -9.82
N LEU A 203 2.03 -11.61 -9.02
CA LEU A 203 2.94 -10.56 -9.49
C LEU A 203 4.03 -11.10 -10.41
N PHE A 204 4.58 -12.27 -10.13
CA PHE A 204 5.59 -12.90 -10.96
C PHE A 204 5.03 -13.25 -12.35
N ILE A 205 3.82 -13.83 -12.40
CA ILE A 205 3.11 -14.12 -13.66
C ILE A 205 2.81 -12.83 -14.40
N LEU A 206 2.27 -11.82 -13.71
CA LEU A 206 1.96 -10.51 -14.28
C LEU A 206 3.19 -9.85 -14.94
N ASN A 207 4.33 -9.86 -14.25
CA ASN A 207 5.58 -9.27 -14.74
C ASN A 207 6.27 -10.10 -15.82
N SER A 208 5.95 -11.40 -15.91
CA SER A 208 6.45 -12.26 -16.98
C SER A 208 5.81 -11.92 -18.34
N GLU A 209 4.57 -11.41 -18.35
CA GLU A 209 3.84 -11.03 -19.56
C GLU A 209 4.16 -9.61 -20.07
N LYS A 210 5.33 -9.42 -20.68
CA LYS A 210 5.82 -8.10 -21.14
C LYS A 210 4.99 -7.42 -22.23
N LYS A 211 4.12 -8.15 -22.96
CA LYS A 211 3.33 -7.64 -24.10
C LYS A 211 1.88 -7.27 -23.74
N ARG A 212 1.53 -7.24 -22.45
CA ARG A 212 0.16 -6.96 -22.00
C ARG A 212 -0.29 -5.54 -22.36
N LYS A 213 -1.44 -5.42 -23.02
CA LYS A 213 -2.14 -4.12 -23.16
C LYS A 213 -2.73 -3.75 -21.81
N THR A 214 -2.35 -2.59 -21.28
CA THR A 214 -2.85 -2.08 -19.99
C THR A 214 -3.71 -0.85 -20.18
N PHE A 215 -4.72 -0.70 -19.34
CA PHE A 215 -5.67 0.42 -19.36
C PHE A 215 -5.49 1.31 -18.14
N ASN A 216 -5.93 2.56 -18.25
CA ASN A 216 -5.87 3.55 -17.18
C ASN A 216 -7.15 3.64 -16.34
N LYS A 217 -8.25 3.05 -16.83
CA LYS A 217 -9.57 3.03 -16.19
C LYS A 217 -10.28 1.73 -16.54
N ILE A 218 -11.26 1.32 -15.73
CA ILE A 218 -12.10 0.18 -16.07
C ILE A 218 -12.98 0.59 -17.25
N ASP A 219 -12.77 -0.05 -18.41
CA ASP A 219 -13.58 0.21 -19.59
C ASP A 219 -15.00 -0.34 -19.41
N GLN A 220 -16.00 0.38 -19.95
CA GLN A 220 -17.43 0.06 -19.87
C GLN A 220 -17.85 -0.49 -18.50
N PHE A 221 -17.94 0.38 -17.48
CA PHE A 221 -18.30 -0.01 -16.12
C PHE A 221 -19.75 -0.53 -16.09
N THR A 222 -19.92 -1.81 -15.76
CA THR A 222 -21.22 -2.50 -15.72
C THR A 222 -21.49 -3.09 -14.33
N LEU A 223 -22.76 -3.39 -14.03
CA LEU A 223 -23.16 -3.95 -12.74
C LEU A 223 -22.40 -5.25 -12.36
N PRO A 224 -22.13 -6.21 -13.27
CA PRO A 224 -21.32 -7.38 -12.92
C PRO A 224 -19.89 -7.03 -12.48
N LYS A 225 -19.27 -6.01 -13.10
CA LYS A 225 -17.93 -5.54 -12.71
C LYS A 225 -17.96 -4.90 -11.32
N ALA A 226 -19.02 -4.15 -11.02
CA ALA A 226 -19.26 -3.61 -9.68
C ALA A 226 -19.39 -4.74 -8.63
N LEU A 227 -20.16 -5.78 -8.93
CA LEU A 227 -20.33 -6.93 -8.03
C LEU A 227 -19.01 -7.68 -7.80
N ILE A 228 -18.19 -7.87 -8.84
CA ILE A 228 -16.85 -8.47 -8.69
C ILE A 228 -16.00 -7.64 -7.73
N LEU A 229 -16.01 -6.31 -7.85
CA LEU A 229 -15.26 -5.42 -6.96
C LEU A 229 -15.76 -5.47 -5.51
N ILE A 230 -17.08 -5.56 -5.30
CA ILE A 230 -17.69 -5.71 -3.96
C ILE A 230 -17.30 -7.06 -3.35
N ILE A 231 -17.46 -8.16 -4.08
CA ILE A 231 -17.14 -9.52 -3.57
C ILE A 231 -15.65 -9.64 -3.27
N ASN A 232 -14.80 -9.15 -4.15
CA ASN A 232 -13.36 -9.11 -3.91
C ASN A 232 -13.01 -8.22 -2.71
N GLY A 233 -13.69 -7.08 -2.60
CA GLY A 233 -13.59 -6.18 -1.45
C GLY A 233 -13.93 -6.89 -0.15
N PHE A 234 -15.03 -7.64 -0.14
CA PHE A 234 -15.47 -8.43 0.99
C PHE A 234 -14.44 -9.48 1.41
N ILE A 235 -13.95 -10.31 0.46
CA ILE A 235 -12.95 -11.34 0.76
C ILE A 235 -11.64 -10.72 1.27
N GLY A 236 -11.15 -9.68 0.59
CA GLY A 236 -9.96 -8.95 1.01
C GLY A 236 -10.14 -8.27 2.38
N GLY A 237 -11.34 -7.78 2.67
CA GLY A 237 -11.72 -7.21 3.96
C GLY A 237 -11.71 -8.25 5.08
N VAL A 238 -12.23 -9.46 4.85
CA VAL A 238 -12.18 -10.56 5.82
C VAL A 238 -10.74 -10.88 6.20
N PHE A 239 -9.87 -11.03 5.20
CA PHE A 239 -8.45 -11.28 5.45
C PHE A 239 -7.78 -10.09 6.15
N THR A 240 -8.13 -8.86 5.78
CA THR A 240 -7.67 -7.64 6.46
C THR A 240 -8.07 -7.62 7.93
N GLY A 241 -9.27 -8.10 8.28
CA GLY A 241 -9.71 -8.26 9.67
C GLY A 241 -8.88 -9.28 10.47
N VAL A 242 -8.25 -10.24 9.81
CA VAL A 242 -7.41 -11.25 10.49
C VAL A 242 -5.96 -10.78 10.61
N ALA A 243 -5.39 -10.21 9.54
CA ALA A 243 -3.96 -9.88 9.45
C ALA A 243 -3.63 -8.39 9.61
N GLY A 244 -4.60 -7.50 9.44
CA GLY A 244 -4.42 -6.04 9.50
C GLY A 244 -3.99 -5.43 8.16
N SER A 245 -3.79 -6.25 7.13
CA SER A 245 -3.56 -5.87 5.73
C SER A 245 -4.07 -6.97 4.80
N GLY A 246 -4.46 -6.64 3.57
CA GLY A 246 -4.95 -7.65 2.64
C GLY A 246 -5.81 -7.12 1.51
N ILE A 247 -6.69 -6.17 1.79
CA ILE A 247 -7.61 -5.63 0.79
C ILE A 247 -6.87 -4.91 -0.35
N ASP A 248 -5.72 -4.31 -0.04
CA ASP A 248 -4.75 -3.81 -1.01
C ASP A 248 -4.28 -4.88 -2.00
N VAL A 249 -3.84 -6.03 -1.49
CA VAL A 249 -3.36 -7.18 -2.28
C VAL A 249 -4.47 -7.71 -3.18
N TYR A 250 -5.66 -7.98 -2.61
CA TYR A 250 -6.80 -8.50 -3.37
C TYR A 250 -7.29 -7.51 -4.42
N SER A 251 -7.42 -6.23 -4.08
CA SER A 251 -7.87 -5.20 -5.01
C SER A 251 -6.86 -4.99 -6.14
N PHE A 252 -5.57 -4.90 -5.81
CA PHE A 252 -4.53 -4.76 -6.80
C PHE A 252 -4.50 -5.97 -7.76
N SER A 253 -4.60 -7.19 -7.25
CA SER A 253 -4.63 -8.41 -8.07
C SER A 253 -5.81 -8.40 -9.04
N ILE A 254 -7.02 -8.07 -8.60
CA ILE A 254 -8.19 -8.00 -9.49
C ILE A 254 -8.05 -6.87 -10.51
N LEU A 255 -7.58 -5.69 -10.10
CA LEU A 255 -7.39 -4.57 -11.03
C LEU A 255 -6.37 -4.90 -12.12
N THR A 256 -5.23 -5.48 -11.75
CA THR A 256 -4.14 -5.74 -12.69
C THR A 256 -4.37 -7.00 -13.51
N LEU A 257 -4.88 -8.09 -12.94
CA LEU A 257 -5.04 -9.36 -13.66
C LEU A 257 -6.34 -9.40 -14.46
N LEU A 258 -7.47 -9.09 -13.81
CA LEU A 258 -8.79 -9.22 -14.44
C LEU A 258 -9.11 -8.00 -15.31
N PHE A 259 -9.04 -6.81 -14.74
CA PHE A 259 -9.37 -5.57 -15.47
C PHE A 259 -8.21 -5.03 -16.32
N ARG A 260 -7.02 -5.63 -16.22
CA ARG A 260 -5.82 -5.22 -16.95
C ARG A 260 -5.47 -3.73 -16.77
N ILE A 261 -5.75 -3.20 -15.59
CA ILE A 261 -5.34 -1.86 -15.20
C ILE A 261 -3.81 -1.81 -15.07
N SER A 262 -3.25 -0.68 -15.45
CA SER A 262 -1.83 -0.37 -15.31
C SER A 262 -1.43 -0.34 -13.84
N GLU A 263 -0.29 -0.94 -13.49
CA GLU A 263 0.25 -0.92 -12.12
C GLU A 263 0.38 0.51 -11.57
N LYS A 264 0.73 1.47 -12.43
CA LYS A 264 0.81 2.90 -12.07
C LYS A 264 -0.51 3.54 -11.59
N VAL A 265 -1.65 2.93 -11.92
CA VAL A 265 -2.97 3.36 -11.44
C VAL A 265 -3.45 2.44 -10.32
N ALA A 266 -3.20 1.13 -10.44
CA ALA A 266 -3.64 0.14 -9.46
C ALA A 266 -2.96 0.34 -8.08
N THR A 267 -1.66 0.69 -8.05
CA THR A 267 -0.92 0.94 -6.81
C THR A 267 -1.47 2.12 -5.99
N PRO A 268 -1.58 3.34 -6.51
CA PRO A 268 -2.17 4.44 -5.73
C PRO A 268 -3.64 4.15 -5.38
N THR A 269 -4.37 3.43 -6.23
CA THR A 269 -5.75 2.99 -5.93
C THR A 269 -5.80 2.06 -4.72
N SER A 270 -4.90 1.07 -4.63
CA SER A 270 -4.85 0.14 -3.49
C SER A 270 -4.42 0.83 -2.19
N VAL A 271 -3.50 1.80 -2.26
CA VAL A 271 -3.09 2.62 -1.10
C VAL A 271 -4.28 3.37 -0.50
N VAL A 272 -5.06 4.06 -1.33
CA VAL A 272 -6.24 4.81 -0.88
C VAL A 272 -7.29 3.88 -0.29
N LEU A 273 -7.54 2.75 -0.95
CA LEU A 273 -8.46 1.72 -0.49
C LEU A 273 -8.05 1.18 0.89
N MET A 274 -6.76 0.86 1.08
CA MET A 274 -6.24 0.33 2.33
C MET A 274 -6.20 1.39 3.43
N ALA A 275 -5.94 2.66 3.11
CA ALA A 275 -6.08 3.76 4.06
C ALA A 275 -7.50 3.83 4.63
N ALA A 276 -8.52 3.82 3.77
CA ALA A 276 -9.92 3.83 4.20
C ALA A 276 -10.27 2.62 5.09
N ASN A 277 -9.87 1.41 4.68
CA ASN A 277 -10.20 0.20 5.41
C ASN A 277 -9.41 0.02 6.71
N SER A 278 -8.17 0.52 6.78
CA SER A 278 -7.41 0.52 8.02
C SER A 278 -7.99 1.47 9.07
N MET A 279 -8.53 2.63 8.66
CA MET A 279 -9.31 3.49 9.55
C MET A 279 -10.57 2.79 10.07
N VAL A 280 -11.30 2.07 9.21
CA VAL A 280 -12.48 1.29 9.62
C VAL A 280 -12.10 0.19 10.61
N GLY A 281 -11.04 -0.58 10.32
CA GLY A 281 -10.54 -1.63 11.21
C GLY A 281 -10.08 -1.07 12.56
N PHE A 282 -9.33 0.03 12.56
CA PHE A 282 -8.90 0.71 13.79
C PHE A 282 -10.10 1.21 14.60
N PHE A 283 -11.04 1.91 13.96
CA PHE A 283 -12.25 2.40 14.60
C PHE A 283 -13.06 1.27 15.24
N TRP A 284 -13.26 0.16 14.52
CA TRP A 284 -14.02 -0.98 15.02
C TRP A 284 -13.34 -1.64 16.23
N ARG A 285 -12.03 -1.90 16.13
CA ARG A 285 -11.23 -2.48 17.22
C ARG A 285 -11.22 -1.61 18.48
N GLN A 286 -11.06 -0.30 18.30
CA GLN A 286 -10.97 0.63 19.42
C GLN A 286 -12.32 0.89 20.07
N PHE A 287 -13.37 1.19 19.30
CA PHE A 287 -14.63 1.68 19.85
C PHE A 287 -15.71 0.62 20.00
N MET A 288 -15.79 -0.36 19.09
CA MET A 288 -16.82 -1.40 19.16
C MET A 288 -16.38 -2.56 20.04
N GLN A 289 -15.16 -3.06 19.85
CA GLN A 289 -14.64 -4.20 20.62
C GLN A 289 -13.86 -3.80 21.88
N ASN A 290 -13.40 -2.55 22.00
CA ASN A 290 -12.42 -2.12 23.03
C ASN A 290 -11.26 -3.12 23.18
N GLY A 291 -10.84 -3.70 22.05
CA GLY A 291 -10.00 -4.90 22.05
C GLY A 291 -8.51 -4.61 21.85
N ILE A 292 -8.14 -3.36 21.60
CA ILE A 292 -6.74 -2.98 21.34
C ILE A 292 -5.96 -3.11 22.64
N GLN A 293 -4.99 -4.04 22.63
CA GLN A 293 -4.14 -4.28 23.79
C GLN A 293 -3.20 -3.10 24.00
N GLN A 294 -2.83 -2.85 25.27
CA GLN A 294 -1.87 -1.81 25.61
C GLN A 294 -0.55 -1.98 24.86
N GLU A 295 -0.11 -3.22 24.65
CA GLU A 295 1.11 -3.54 23.90
C GLU A 295 1.12 -2.95 22.49
N SER A 296 -0.04 -2.94 21.79
CA SER A 296 -0.17 -2.32 20.46
C SER A 296 0.01 -0.81 20.51
N TRP A 297 -0.54 -0.14 21.53
CA TRP A 297 -0.36 1.30 21.74
C TRP A 297 1.08 1.67 22.03
N GLU A 298 1.78 0.85 22.80
CA GLU A 298 3.19 1.05 23.13
C GLU A 298 4.09 0.88 21.90
N TYR A 299 3.79 -0.09 21.02
CA TYR A 299 4.50 -0.23 19.74
C TYR A 299 4.15 0.88 18.74
N PHE A 300 2.92 1.38 18.75
CA PHE A 300 2.51 2.51 17.91
C PHE A 300 3.11 3.84 18.37
N SER A 301 3.51 3.93 19.64
CA SER A 301 4.09 5.14 20.23
C SER A 301 5.57 5.36 19.89
N VAL A 302 6.24 4.40 19.24
CA VAL A 302 7.67 4.42 18.91
C VAL A 302 7.95 4.41 17.41
#